data_AF-A0A426WFF8-F1
#
_entry.id   AF-A0A426WFF8-F1
#
_cell.length_a   1.000
_cell.length_b   1.000
_cell.length_c   1.000
_cell.angle_alpha   90.00
_cell.angle_beta   90.00
_cell.angle_gamma   90.00
#
_symmetry.space_group_name_H-M   'P 1'
#
loop_
_entity.id
_entity.type
_entity.pdbx_description
1 polymer ?
#
loop_
_entity_poly.entity_id
_entity_poly.type
_entity_poly.pdbx_seq_one_letter_code
_entity_poly.pdbx_strand_id
1 'polypeptide(L)'
;MKKLFMLVVVALINISITHAADKGTFTTNQICKAGIAKIMGRDPAIIKIDRTSGETIYLSYIRQDDKTKWKYKCKLNGNQILWGSDTGRWRTHAMDSKVRYKINGNSITVTDTFSDGSSSKETYSVENIGN
;
A
#
# COMPACT_ATOMS: atom_id res chain seq x y z
N MET A 1 -14.15 -61.38 21.39
CA MET A 1 -14.80 -60.06 21.48
C MET A 1 -13.81 -59.03 21.99
N LYS A 2 -13.60 -57.95 21.22
CA LYS A 2 -13.12 -56.59 21.55
C LYS A 2 -12.12 -56.08 20.50
N LYS A 3 -12.67 -55.44 19.47
CA LYS A 3 -11.92 -54.58 18.55
C LYS A 3 -11.53 -53.32 19.31
N LEU A 4 -10.24 -53.09 19.53
CA LEU A 4 -9.74 -51.86 20.14
C LEU A 4 -9.61 -50.81 19.03
N PHE A 5 -10.59 -49.89 18.97
CA PHE A 5 -10.56 -48.74 18.07
C PHE A 5 -9.58 -47.70 18.65
N MET A 6 -8.43 -47.54 18.01
CA MET A 6 -7.44 -46.52 18.38
C MET A 6 -7.86 -45.18 17.74
N LEU A 7 -8.28 -44.23 18.57
CA LEU A 7 -8.67 -42.87 18.18
C LEU A 7 -7.43 -42.08 17.78
N VAL A 8 -7.28 -41.77 16.48
CA VAL A 8 -6.27 -40.83 15.97
C VAL A 8 -6.84 -39.42 16.08
N VAL A 9 -6.33 -38.64 17.04
CA VAL A 9 -6.65 -37.21 17.15
C VAL A 9 -5.77 -36.46 16.16
N VAL A 10 -6.32 -36.12 14.99
CA VAL A 10 -5.66 -35.27 13.99
C VAL A 10 -5.79 -33.81 14.44
N ALA A 11 -4.73 -33.25 15.00
CA ALA A 11 -4.65 -31.83 15.30
C ALA A 11 -4.55 -31.03 13.99
N LEU A 12 -5.61 -30.30 13.64
CA LEU A 12 -5.62 -29.35 12.52
C LEU A 12 -4.75 -28.14 12.87
N ILE A 13 -3.48 -28.17 12.47
CA ILE A 13 -2.58 -27.03 12.55
C ILE A 13 -3.01 -26.05 11.44
N ASN A 14 -3.71 -24.98 11.81
CA ASN A 14 -4.01 -23.87 10.91
C ASN A 14 -2.71 -23.10 10.61
N ILE A 15 -2.00 -23.51 9.55
CA ILE A 15 -0.85 -22.78 9.01
C ILE A 15 -1.40 -21.58 8.25
N SER A 16 -1.48 -20.42 8.90
CA SER A 16 -1.79 -19.15 8.25
C SER A 16 -0.61 -18.75 7.38
N ILE A 17 -0.65 -19.07 6.09
CA ILE A 17 0.36 -18.64 5.11
C ILE A 17 0.19 -17.13 4.90
N THR A 18 1.04 -16.34 5.56
CA THR A 18 1.17 -14.91 5.30
C THR A 18 1.83 -14.72 3.93
N HIS A 19 1.01 -14.60 2.88
CA HIS A 19 1.51 -14.30 1.54
C HIS A 19 2.02 -12.85 1.50
N ALA A 20 3.34 -12.68 1.44
CA ALA A 20 3.93 -11.41 1.06
C ALA A 20 3.46 -11.08 -0.36
N ALA A 21 2.88 -9.89 -0.55
CA ALA A 21 2.42 -9.49 -1.86
C ALA A 21 3.61 -9.25 -2.78
N ASP A 22 3.60 -9.92 -3.93
CA ASP A 22 4.62 -9.77 -4.95
C ASP A 22 4.61 -8.33 -5.48
N LYS A 23 5.78 -7.69 -5.42
CA LYS A 23 5.98 -6.33 -5.93
C LYS A 23 6.23 -6.33 -7.45
N GLY A 24 6.38 -7.49 -8.08
CA GLY A 24 6.59 -7.62 -9.51
C GLY A 24 7.67 -6.66 -10.02
N THR A 25 7.32 -5.90 -11.07
CA THR A 25 8.19 -4.89 -11.70
C THR A 25 8.22 -3.54 -11.00
N PHE A 26 7.38 -3.32 -9.98
CA PHE A 26 7.26 -2.01 -9.33
C PHE A 26 8.21 -1.89 -8.14
N THR A 27 8.94 -0.77 -8.12
CA THR A 27 9.75 -0.40 -6.94
C THR A 27 8.86 0.11 -5.80
N THR A 28 9.37 0.05 -4.57
CA THR A 28 8.70 0.66 -3.41
C THR A 28 8.42 2.16 -3.64
N ASN A 29 9.33 2.87 -4.32
CA ASN A 29 9.14 4.29 -4.68
C ASN A 29 7.92 4.48 -5.57
N GLN A 30 7.78 3.67 -6.61
CA GLN A 30 6.65 3.73 -7.55
C GLN A 30 5.33 3.39 -6.86
N ILE A 31 5.33 2.36 -6.00
CA ILE A 31 4.14 2.00 -5.20
C ILE A 31 3.75 3.17 -4.29
N CYS A 32 4.71 3.81 -3.62
CA CYS A 32 4.46 4.98 -2.77
C CYS A 32 3.96 6.20 -3.56
N LYS A 33 4.51 6.47 -4.75
CA LYS A 33 4.02 7.52 -5.66
C LYS A 33 2.57 7.27 -6.06
N ALA A 34 2.25 6.05 -6.54
CA ALA A 34 0.87 5.68 -6.88
C ALA A 34 -0.09 5.77 -5.67
N GLY A 35 0.39 5.39 -4.48
CA GLY A 35 -0.33 5.54 -3.23
C GLY A 35 -0.75 6.99 -2.97
N ILE A 36 0.23 7.90 -2.90
CA ILE A 36 -0.05 9.32 -2.64
C ILE A 36 -0.85 9.96 -3.78
N ALA A 37 -0.58 9.59 -5.04
CA ALA A 37 -1.37 10.02 -6.19
C ALA A 37 -2.86 9.69 -6.00
N LYS A 38 -3.17 8.45 -5.64
CA LYS A 38 -4.54 7.99 -5.40
C LYS A 38 -5.21 8.71 -4.24
N ILE A 39 -4.49 8.91 -3.13
CA ILE A 39 -5.04 9.54 -1.92
C ILE A 39 -5.31 11.03 -2.15
N MET A 40 -4.39 11.71 -2.84
CA MET A 40 -4.47 13.16 -3.05
C MET A 40 -5.23 13.54 -4.32
N GLY A 41 -5.62 12.58 -5.15
CA GLY A 41 -6.22 12.82 -6.46
C GLY A 41 -5.29 13.64 -7.34
N ARG A 42 -4.05 13.20 -7.49
CA ARG A 42 -3.01 13.88 -8.27
C ARG A 42 -2.34 12.91 -9.24
N ASP A 43 -1.79 13.45 -10.31
CA ASP A 43 -0.99 12.68 -11.27
C ASP A 43 0.29 12.16 -10.57
N PRO A 44 0.59 10.85 -10.61
CA PRO A 44 1.82 10.32 -10.02
C PRO A 44 3.10 10.91 -10.63
N ALA A 45 3.07 11.41 -11.87
CA ALA A 45 4.23 12.00 -12.54
C ALA A 45 4.71 13.30 -11.89
N ILE A 46 3.82 14.05 -11.21
CA ILE A 46 4.22 15.29 -10.51
C ILE A 46 4.78 15.03 -9.10
N ILE A 47 4.67 13.79 -8.61
CA ILE A 47 5.16 13.40 -7.28
C ILE A 47 6.63 13.02 -7.39
N LYS A 48 7.46 13.66 -6.57
CA LYS A 48 8.90 13.44 -6.51
C LYS A 48 9.28 12.65 -5.27
N ILE A 49 10.27 11.77 -5.41
CA ILE A 49 10.97 11.17 -4.29
C ILE A 49 11.99 12.17 -3.78
N ASP A 50 11.85 12.64 -2.54
CA ASP A 50 12.79 13.60 -1.93
C ASP A 50 13.98 12.88 -1.31
N ARG A 51 13.73 11.78 -0.58
CA ARG A 51 14.75 10.94 0.07
C ARG A 51 14.16 9.61 0.51
N THR A 52 15.04 8.65 0.80
CA THR A 52 14.70 7.39 1.45
C THR A 52 15.48 7.27 2.76
N SER A 53 14.82 6.86 3.85
CA SER A 53 15.45 6.59 5.14
C SER A 53 14.91 5.28 5.71
N GLY A 54 15.76 4.24 5.73
CA GLY A 54 15.33 2.87 6.00
C GLY A 54 14.25 2.45 5.00
N GLU A 55 13.11 1.98 5.52
CA GLU A 55 11.95 1.58 4.72
C GLU A 55 11.01 2.74 4.37
N THR A 56 11.28 3.95 4.87
CA THR A 56 10.42 5.11 4.69
C THR A 56 10.87 5.94 3.49
N ILE A 57 9.97 6.10 2.54
CA ILE A 57 10.12 6.96 1.37
C ILE A 57 9.46 8.30 1.68
N TYR A 58 10.20 9.39 1.47
CA TYR A 58 9.71 10.75 1.61
C TYR A 58 9.43 11.34 0.23
N LEU A 59 8.28 11.96 0.09
CA LEU A 59 7.68 12.33 -1.18
C LEU A 59 7.23 13.79 -1.13
N SER A 60 7.25 14.49 -2.26
CA SER A 60 6.61 15.79 -2.35
C SER A 60 6.04 16.10 -3.73
N TYR A 61 5.09 17.03 -3.79
CA TYR A 61 4.68 17.66 -5.04
C TYR A 61 4.33 19.13 -4.81
N ILE A 62 4.35 19.92 -5.87
CA ILE A 62 3.89 21.31 -5.88
C ILE A 62 2.47 21.30 -6.45
N ARG A 63 1.48 21.70 -5.65
CA ARG A 63 0.09 21.79 -6.11
C ARG A 63 -0.03 22.95 -7.11
N GLN A 64 -0.61 22.70 -8.28
CA GLN A 64 -0.62 23.70 -9.34
C GLN A 64 -1.50 24.92 -9.02
N ASP A 65 -2.60 24.70 -8.30
CA ASP A 65 -3.62 25.73 -8.01
C ASP A 65 -3.07 26.86 -7.15
N ASP A 66 -2.25 26.55 -6.14
CA ASP A 66 -1.77 27.50 -5.13
C ASP A 66 -0.25 27.51 -4.94
N LYS A 67 0.47 26.71 -5.73
CA LYS A 67 1.94 26.54 -5.67
C LYS A 67 2.47 26.03 -4.33
N THR A 68 1.61 25.53 -3.45
CA THR A 68 2.03 24.97 -2.16
C THR A 68 2.80 23.66 -2.36
N LYS A 69 3.95 23.53 -1.70
CA LYS A 69 4.70 22.26 -1.64
C LYS A 69 4.13 21.37 -0.54
N TRP A 70 3.54 20.25 -0.96
CA TRP A 70 3.04 19.22 -0.07
C TRP A 70 4.09 18.12 0.12
N LYS A 71 4.24 17.64 1.36
CA LYS A 71 5.23 16.61 1.72
C LYS A 71 4.60 15.46 2.49
N TYR A 72 5.00 14.26 2.13
CA TYR A 72 4.46 13.01 2.67
C TYR A 72 5.58 12.03 2.98
N LYS A 73 5.21 11.01 3.73
CA LYS A 73 6.01 9.81 3.93
C LYS A 73 5.18 8.57 3.67
N CYS A 74 5.83 7.54 3.17
CA CYS A 74 5.23 6.28 2.81
C CYS A 74 6.16 5.11 3.17
N LYS A 75 5.59 3.99 3.60
CA LYS A 75 6.27 2.70 3.67
C LYS A 75 5.28 1.57 3.40
N LEU A 76 5.79 0.39 3.08
CA LEU A 76 4.94 -0.77 2.77
C LEU A 76 4.86 -1.72 3.96
N ASN A 77 3.68 -2.27 4.19
CA ASN A 77 3.44 -3.38 5.10
C ASN A 77 2.62 -4.45 4.38
N GLY A 78 3.29 -5.47 3.84
CA GLY A 78 2.66 -6.40 2.89
C GLY A 78 2.13 -5.64 1.67
N ASN A 79 0.86 -5.86 1.32
CA ASN A 79 0.17 -5.10 0.25
C ASN A 79 -0.45 -3.78 0.70
N GLN A 80 -0.18 -3.33 1.93
CA GLN A 80 -0.70 -2.06 2.44
C GLN A 80 0.33 -0.95 2.27
N ILE A 81 -0.15 0.21 1.82
CA ILE A 81 0.61 1.46 1.76
C ILE A 81 0.32 2.21 3.06
N LEU A 82 1.29 2.26 3.97
CA LEU A 82 1.22 3.10 5.16
C LEU A 82 1.72 4.48 4.80
N TRP A 83 0.95 5.52 5.12
CA TRP A 83 1.28 6.89 4.73
C TRP A 83 1.01 7.91 5.83
N GLY A 84 1.57 9.11 5.68
CA GLY A 84 1.30 10.28 6.51
C GLY A 84 1.90 11.54 5.88
N SER A 85 1.63 12.72 6.46
CA SER A 85 2.42 13.91 6.14
C SER A 85 3.85 13.75 6.68
N ASP A 86 4.81 14.50 6.12
CA ASP A 86 6.24 14.41 6.46
C ASP A 86 6.48 14.32 7.98
N THR A 87 5.98 15.30 8.74
CA THR A 87 6.12 15.37 10.20
C THR A 87 4.89 14.86 10.97
N GLY A 88 3.81 14.49 10.29
CA GLY A 88 2.57 14.08 10.95
C GLY A 88 2.55 12.62 11.38
N ARG A 89 1.44 12.23 12.03
CA ARG A 89 1.19 10.84 12.41
C ARG A 89 1.03 9.94 11.19
N TRP A 90 1.40 8.68 11.33
CA TRP A 90 1.01 7.64 10.39
C TRP A 90 -0.51 7.43 10.44
N ARG A 91 -1.11 7.16 9.29
CA ARG A 91 -2.54 6.86 9.15
C ARG A 91 -2.80 5.38 9.44
N THR A 92 -2.66 4.99 10.70
CA THR A 92 -2.86 3.60 11.18
C THR A 92 -3.99 3.45 12.19
N HIS A 93 -4.72 4.51 12.49
CA HIS A 93 -5.86 4.45 13.40
C HIS A 93 -7.02 3.67 12.76
N ALA A 94 -7.90 3.07 13.55
CA ALA A 94 -9.03 2.27 13.06
C ALA A 94 -9.98 3.06 12.13
N MET A 95 -10.06 4.37 12.34
CA MET A 95 -10.85 5.31 11.54
C MET A 95 -10.08 5.90 10.34
N ASP A 96 -8.79 5.64 10.22
CA ASP A 96 -8.05 6.03 9.01
C ASP A 96 -8.39 5.07 7.87
N SER A 97 -8.38 5.58 6.65
CA SER A 97 -8.61 4.75 5.47
C SER A 97 -7.45 3.76 5.27
N LYS A 98 -7.78 2.59 4.72
CA LYS A 98 -6.83 1.52 4.42
C LYS A 98 -6.49 1.55 2.94
N VAL A 99 -5.23 1.90 2.64
CA VAL A 99 -4.72 2.00 1.28
C VAL A 99 -3.96 0.72 0.94
N ARG A 100 -4.42 -0.02 -0.07
CA ARG A 100 -3.81 -1.28 -0.53
C ARG A 100 -3.47 -1.21 -2.01
N TYR A 101 -2.51 -2.02 -2.44
CA TYR A 101 -2.16 -2.16 -3.84
C TYR A 101 -2.24 -3.61 -4.32
N LYS A 102 -2.48 -3.78 -5.62
CA LYS A 102 -2.36 -5.04 -6.34
C LYS A 102 -1.66 -4.79 -7.67
N ILE A 103 -0.70 -5.65 -8.00
CA ILE A 103 0.07 -5.56 -9.24
C ILE A 103 -0.41 -6.67 -10.18
N ASN A 104 -0.62 -6.30 -11.45
CA ASN A 104 -0.95 -7.22 -12.53
C ASN A 104 -0.10 -6.84 -13.76
N GLY A 105 0.98 -7.58 -13.99
CA GLY A 105 1.94 -7.25 -15.05
C GLY A 105 2.57 -5.87 -14.85
N ASN A 106 2.41 -4.99 -15.83
CA ASN A 106 2.96 -3.63 -15.85
C ASN A 106 2.02 -2.57 -15.25
N SER A 107 0.95 -3.00 -14.56
CA SER A 107 -0.04 -2.12 -13.96
C SER A 107 -0.18 -2.36 -12.46
N ILE A 108 -0.38 -1.27 -11.71
CA ILE A 108 -0.67 -1.28 -10.28
C ILE A 108 -2.04 -0.64 -10.05
N THR A 109 -2.93 -1.36 -9.37
CA THR A 109 -4.19 -0.84 -8.88
C THR A 109 -4.05 -0.49 -7.41
N VAL A 110 -4.31 0.77 -7.05
CA VAL A 110 -4.34 1.25 -5.66
C VAL A 110 -5.79 1.45 -5.24
N THR A 111 -6.19 0.85 -4.13
CA THR A 111 -7.53 0.97 -3.54
C THR A 111 -7.43 1.65 -2.19
N ASP A 112 -8.22 2.69 -1.98
CA ASP A 112 -8.39 3.40 -0.72
C ASP A 112 -9.77 3.09 -0.14
N THR A 113 -9.82 2.41 1.00
CA THR A 113 -11.06 1.95 1.66
C THR A 113 -11.28 2.72 2.95
N PHE A 114 -12.40 3.43 3.06
CA PHE A 114 -12.76 4.23 4.21
C PHE A 114 -13.39 3.38 5.32
N SER A 115 -13.50 3.93 6.53
CA SER A 115 -14.02 3.22 7.70
C SER A 115 -15.49 2.84 7.60
N ASP A 116 -16.26 3.53 6.75
CA ASP A 116 -17.65 3.21 6.43
C ASP A 116 -17.80 2.08 5.39
N GLY A 117 -16.68 1.53 4.90
CA GLY A 117 -16.63 0.48 3.89
C GLY A 117 -16.68 0.98 2.45
N SER A 118 -16.93 2.27 2.22
CA SER A 118 -16.81 2.86 0.88
C SER A 118 -15.36 2.78 0.41
N SER A 119 -15.16 2.70 -0.91
CA SER A 119 -13.81 2.65 -1.47
C SER A 119 -13.72 3.35 -2.81
N SER A 120 -12.50 3.78 -3.13
CA SER A 120 -12.15 4.28 -4.45
C SER A 120 -10.86 3.62 -4.91
N LYS A 121 -10.70 3.43 -6.22
CA LYS A 121 -9.53 2.78 -6.80
C LYS A 121 -9.04 3.54 -8.02
N GLU A 122 -7.75 3.42 -8.30
CA GLU A 122 -7.12 3.95 -9.50
C GLU A 122 -6.08 2.94 -10.00
N THR A 123 -5.88 2.85 -11.31
CA THR A 123 -4.87 1.98 -11.90
C THR A 123 -3.87 2.79 -12.71
N TYR A 124 -2.59 2.53 -12.47
CA TYR A 124 -1.48 3.19 -13.15
C TYR A 124 -0.61 2.15 -13.84
N SER A 125 -0.13 2.45 -15.04
CA SER A 125 0.96 1.70 -15.67
C SER A 125 2.31 2.19 -15.13
N VAL A 126 3.34 1.34 -15.20
CA VAL A 126 4.71 1.68 -14.76
C VAL A 126 5.26 2.95 -15.42
N GLU A 127 4.95 3.13 -16.71
CA GLU A 127 5.29 4.31 -17.51
C GLU A 127 4.66 5.59 -16.96
N ASN A 128 3.39 5.56 -16.54
CA ASN A 128 2.65 6.73 -16.06
C ASN A 128 3.11 7.17 -14.67
N ILE A 129 3.65 6.25 -13.86
CA ILE A 129 4.21 6.60 -12.55
C ILE A 129 5.58 7.26 -12.70
N GLY A 130 6.35 6.84 -13.72
CA GLY A 130 7.74 7.18 -13.87
C GLY A 130 8.64 6.56 -12.79
N ASN A 131 9.87 7.05 -12.69
CA ASN A 131 10.86 6.62 -11.71
C ASN A 131 10.72 7.35 -10.36
#